data_AF-A0A0H2RPA9-F1
#
_entry.id   AF-A0A0H2RPA9-F1
#
_cell.length_a   1.000
_cell.length_b   1.000
_cell.length_c   1.000
_cell.angle_alpha   90.00
_cell.angle_beta   90.00
_cell.angle_gamma   90.00
#
_symmetry.space_group_name_H-M   'P 1'
#
loop_
_entity.id
_entity.type
_entity.pdbx_description
1 polymer ?
#
loop_
_entity_poly.entity_id
_entity_poly.type
_entity_poly.pdbx_seq_one_letter_code
_entity_poly.pdbx_strand_id
1 'polypeptide(L)'
;MGRGNGPTMGLPGTSASAMVTIPLHRTASISTISTNATADNLPGPGRNVGLLFGWIGGHLEVRLGRVMSHRGYGPDAVANTLARVRRHHVGLLADFYSSAAEPSKGFEPRSKAERRKVQRLCKTLLKYTTSHVESTQIAACNRITDLAIYDPYIRLLLCNFLSSNKADLAGLSLDLMSNRSPEGYLQDDYDPLLSSSRTALISVTETRVHELWAERSAEWLYSVTSFHALKSSQEEYERAFKSFEHFLDHGMVSLLQSRCVVHLYATVVTRTEEDNAS
;
A
#
# COMPACT_ATOMS: atom_id res chain seq x y z
N MET A 1 73.51 7.70 -3.98
CA MET A 1 72.69 7.28 -5.14
C MET A 1 72.17 5.88 -4.85
N GLY A 2 70.95 5.76 -4.34
CA GLY A 2 70.33 4.47 -4.00
C GLY A 2 68.96 4.37 -4.67
N ARG A 3 68.82 3.39 -5.57
CA ARG A 3 67.58 3.05 -6.27
C ARG A 3 66.65 2.29 -5.31
N GLY A 4 65.43 2.77 -5.13
CA GLY A 4 64.36 2.06 -4.41
C GLY A 4 63.27 1.62 -5.39
N ASN A 5 63.13 0.30 -5.56
CA ASN A 5 62.06 -0.34 -6.33
C ASN A 5 60.74 -0.21 -5.55
N GLY A 6 59.72 0.40 -6.16
CA GLY A 6 58.37 0.47 -5.62
C GLY A 6 57.54 -0.78 -5.97
N PRO A 7 56.63 -1.21 -5.08
CA PRO A 7 55.82 -2.42 -5.27
C PRO A 7 54.69 -2.20 -6.28
N THR A 8 54.53 -3.18 -7.17
CA THR A 8 53.46 -3.31 -8.15
C THR A 8 52.14 -3.69 -7.48
N MET A 9 51.11 -2.86 -7.66
CA MET A 9 49.74 -3.12 -7.23
C MET A 9 49.08 -4.15 -8.15
N GLY A 10 48.82 -5.34 -7.61
CA GLY A 10 48.00 -6.38 -8.25
C GLY A 10 46.52 -6.03 -8.18
N LEU A 11 45.85 -6.08 -9.32
CA LEU A 11 44.41 -5.88 -9.46
C LEU A 11 43.63 -7.06 -8.83
N PRO A 12 42.55 -6.81 -8.06
CA PRO A 12 41.72 -7.86 -7.51
C PRO A 12 40.90 -8.54 -8.61
N GLY A 13 41.01 -9.87 -8.67
CA GLY A 13 40.32 -10.72 -9.63
C GLY A 13 38.80 -10.68 -9.49
N THR A 14 38.14 -10.51 -10.62
CA THR A 14 36.70 -10.68 -10.83
C THR A 14 36.33 -12.15 -10.64
N SER A 15 35.86 -12.51 -9.44
CA SER A 15 35.26 -13.82 -9.19
C SER A 15 33.91 -13.92 -9.91
N ALA A 16 33.90 -14.61 -11.04
CA ALA A 16 32.70 -15.00 -11.76
C ALA A 16 31.81 -15.87 -10.87
N SER A 17 30.64 -15.32 -10.49
CA SER A 17 29.62 -16.03 -9.74
C SER A 17 29.01 -17.10 -10.63
N ALA A 18 29.32 -18.36 -10.35
CA ALA A 18 28.78 -19.51 -11.06
C ALA A 18 27.28 -19.64 -10.76
N MET A 19 26.47 -19.37 -11.78
CA MET A 19 25.01 -19.54 -11.77
C MET A 19 24.68 -21.03 -11.68
N VAL A 20 24.31 -21.48 -10.48
CA VAL A 20 23.86 -22.85 -10.23
C VAL A 20 22.42 -22.99 -10.72
N THR A 21 22.24 -23.57 -11.89
CA THR A 21 20.93 -23.93 -12.45
C THR A 21 20.47 -25.23 -11.79
N ILE A 22 19.45 -25.16 -10.93
CA ILE A 22 18.82 -26.35 -10.33
C ILE A 22 17.72 -26.83 -11.30
N PRO A 23 17.87 -27.99 -11.97
CA PRO A 23 16.81 -28.53 -12.82
C PRO A 23 15.66 -29.04 -11.96
N LEU A 24 14.52 -28.34 -12.01
CA LEU A 24 13.27 -28.78 -11.40
C LEU A 24 12.67 -29.92 -12.25
N HIS A 25 12.93 -31.15 -11.82
CA HIS A 25 12.38 -32.35 -12.44
C HIS A 25 10.91 -32.51 -12.01
N ARG A 26 9.98 -32.12 -12.90
CA ARG A 26 8.54 -32.31 -12.70
C ARG A 26 8.23 -33.81 -12.83
N THR A 27 8.05 -34.47 -11.69
CA THR A 27 7.57 -35.85 -11.65
C THR A 27 6.13 -35.85 -12.15
N ALA A 28 5.86 -36.54 -13.27
CA ALA A 28 4.51 -36.71 -13.77
C ALA A 28 3.71 -37.52 -12.73
N SER A 29 2.82 -36.85 -12.00
CA SER A 29 1.85 -37.50 -11.13
C SER A 29 0.86 -38.24 -12.02
N ILE A 30 1.06 -39.55 -12.13
CA ILE A 30 0.08 -40.46 -12.73
C ILE A 30 -1.12 -40.48 -11.79
N SER A 31 -2.18 -39.76 -12.14
CA SER A 31 -3.46 -39.85 -11.44
C SER A 31 -4.07 -41.22 -11.73
N THR A 32 -3.85 -42.16 -10.81
CA THR A 32 -4.67 -43.36 -10.73
C THR A 32 -6.08 -42.94 -10.34
N ILE A 33 -6.91 -42.67 -11.35
CA ILE A 33 -8.35 -42.43 -11.23
C ILE A 33 -8.97 -43.73 -10.72
N SER A 34 -9.04 -43.85 -9.39
CA SER A 34 -9.83 -44.87 -8.72
C SER A 34 -11.29 -44.64 -9.08
N THR A 35 -11.88 -45.56 -9.83
CA THR A 35 -13.26 -45.52 -10.36
C THR A 35 -14.33 -45.74 -9.27
N ASN A 36 -13.97 -45.64 -7.99
CA ASN A 36 -14.89 -45.57 -6.84
C ASN A 36 -15.07 -44.12 -6.36
N ALA A 37 -15.04 -43.15 -7.28
CA ALA A 37 -15.51 -41.80 -7.02
C ALA A 37 -17.00 -41.88 -6.66
N THR A 38 -17.26 -41.85 -5.36
CA THR A 38 -18.58 -41.60 -4.79
C THR A 38 -19.10 -40.36 -5.50
N ALA A 39 -20.27 -40.43 -6.14
CA ALA A 39 -20.80 -39.30 -6.90
C ALA A 39 -20.83 -38.04 -6.01
N ASP A 40 -19.90 -37.11 -6.29
CA ASP A 40 -19.76 -35.87 -5.55
C ASP A 40 -21.07 -35.10 -5.70
N ASN A 41 -21.81 -34.95 -4.59
CA ASN A 41 -23.16 -34.35 -4.45
C ASN A 41 -24.36 -35.29 -4.28
N LEU A 42 -24.19 -36.58 -3.96
CA LEU A 42 -25.34 -37.31 -3.41
C LEU A 42 -25.67 -36.80 -2.00
N PRO A 43 -26.95 -36.48 -1.70
CA PRO A 43 -27.37 -36.03 -0.38
C PRO A 43 -27.19 -37.16 0.64
N GLY A 44 -26.05 -37.15 1.33
CA GLY A 44 -25.75 -38.06 2.43
C GLY A 44 -25.83 -37.36 3.78
N PRO A 45 -26.17 -38.07 4.86
CA PRO A 45 -26.24 -37.49 6.21
C PRO A 45 -24.93 -36.81 6.64
N GLY A 46 -23.78 -37.33 6.22
CA GLY A 46 -22.48 -36.70 6.47
C GLY A 46 -22.30 -35.34 5.77
N ARG A 47 -22.88 -35.14 4.58
CA ARG A 47 -22.81 -33.87 3.84
C ARG A 47 -23.62 -32.77 4.54
N ASN A 48 -24.81 -33.10 5.04
CA ASN A 48 -25.66 -32.15 5.77
C ASN A 48 -25.00 -31.67 7.06
N VAL A 49 -24.34 -32.58 7.79
CA VAL A 49 -23.59 -32.24 9.00
C VAL A 49 -22.38 -31.36 8.68
N GLY A 50 -21.64 -31.67 7.60
CA GLY A 50 -20.54 -30.83 7.12
C GLY A 50 -20.99 -29.41 6.73
N LEU A 51 -22.11 -29.28 6.02
CA LEU A 51 -22.68 -27.99 5.67
C LEU A 51 -23.14 -27.21 6.91
N LEU A 52 -23.74 -27.87 7.90
CA LEU A 52 -24.10 -27.24 9.17
C LEU A 52 -22.87 -26.71 9.90
N PHE A 53 -21.81 -27.50 10.04
CA PHE A 53 -20.57 -27.05 10.68
C PHE A 53 -19.89 -25.92 9.92
N GLY A 54 -19.85 -25.97 8.59
CA GLY A 54 -19.34 -24.88 7.76
C GLY A 54 -20.13 -23.59 7.95
N TRP A 55 -21.46 -23.68 7.98
CA TRP A 55 -22.34 -22.54 8.21
C TRP A 55 -22.16 -21.92 9.61
N ILE A 56 -22.07 -22.76 10.66
CA ILE A 56 -21.80 -22.31 12.03
C ILE A 56 -20.41 -21.67 12.12
N GLY A 57 -19.39 -22.30 11.51
CA GLY A 57 -18.02 -21.80 11.48
C GLY A 57 -17.94 -20.39 10.88
N GLY A 58 -18.54 -20.19 9.71
CA GLY A 58 -18.57 -18.87 9.06
C GLY A 58 -19.29 -17.81 9.91
N HIS A 59 -20.41 -18.16 10.56
CA HIS A 59 -21.11 -17.23 11.46
C HIS A 59 -20.28 -16.87 12.70
N LEU A 60 -19.58 -17.84 13.27
CA LEU A 60 -18.73 -17.62 14.44
C LEU A 60 -17.54 -16.71 14.09
N GLU A 61 -16.91 -16.94 12.94
CA GLU A 61 -15.80 -16.12 12.44
C GLU A 61 -16.22 -14.65 12.26
N VAL A 62 -17.36 -14.40 11.60
CA VAL A 62 -17.87 -13.03 11.40
C VAL A 62 -18.18 -12.34 12.74
N ARG A 63 -18.77 -13.05 13.70
CA ARG A 63 -19.06 -12.51 15.03
C ARG A 63 -17.78 -12.22 15.82
N LEU A 64 -16.82 -13.14 15.81
CA LEU A 64 -15.53 -12.95 16.49
C LEU A 64 -14.75 -11.81 15.86
N GLY A 65 -14.70 -11.74 14.53
CA GLY A 65 -14.07 -10.64 13.79
C GLY A 65 -14.66 -9.30 14.21
N ARG A 66 -16.00 -9.18 14.26
CA ARG A 66 -16.67 -7.96 14.73
C ARG A 66 -16.32 -7.62 16.18
N VAL A 67 -16.33 -8.60 17.10
CA VAL A 67 -15.98 -8.37 18.52
C VAL A 67 -14.51 -7.93 18.66
N MET A 68 -13.61 -8.54 17.90
CA MET A 68 -12.20 -8.16 17.88
C MET A 68 -12.02 -6.73 17.34
N SER A 69 -12.70 -6.36 16.27
CA SER A 69 -12.70 -4.99 15.75
C SER A 69 -13.20 -3.98 16.79
N HIS A 70 -14.26 -4.30 17.53
CA HIS A 70 -14.76 -3.44 18.62
C HIS A 70 -13.75 -3.31 19.77
N ARG A 71 -12.97 -4.35 20.02
CA ARG A 71 -11.88 -4.34 21.00
C ARG A 71 -10.59 -3.68 20.49
N GLY A 72 -10.61 -3.14 19.27
CA GLY A 72 -9.47 -2.45 18.69
C GLY A 72 -8.43 -3.37 18.07
N TYR A 73 -8.78 -4.63 17.79
CA TYR A 73 -7.92 -5.59 17.10
C TYR A 73 -8.27 -5.65 15.61
N GLY A 74 -7.27 -5.90 14.77
CA GLY A 74 -7.42 -5.97 13.32
C GLY A 74 -6.87 -4.74 12.59
N PRO A 75 -6.71 -4.83 11.27
CA PRO A 75 -6.06 -3.80 10.46
C PRO A 75 -6.82 -2.47 10.50
N ASP A 76 -8.15 -2.48 10.43
CA ASP A 76 -8.97 -1.27 10.49
C ASP A 76 -8.83 -0.51 11.81
N ALA A 77 -8.83 -1.23 12.93
CA ALA A 77 -8.71 -0.62 14.25
C ALA A 77 -7.32 0.00 14.47
N VAL A 78 -6.27 -0.68 14.00
CA VAL A 78 -4.89 -0.16 14.02
C VAL A 78 -4.79 1.07 13.14
N ALA A 79 -5.34 1.04 11.92
CA ALA A 79 -5.35 2.18 11.00
C ALA A 79 -6.10 3.39 11.57
N ASN A 80 -7.29 3.18 12.14
CA ASN A 80 -8.06 4.24 12.80
C ASN A 80 -7.33 4.82 14.02
N THR A 81 -6.65 3.96 14.79
CA THR A 81 -5.83 4.43 15.92
C THR A 81 -4.64 5.25 15.42
N LEU A 82 -4.01 4.83 14.32
CA LEU A 82 -2.92 5.56 13.67
C LEU A 82 -3.42 6.93 13.18
N ALA A 83 -4.52 6.96 12.44
CA ALA A 83 -5.17 8.16 11.95
C ALA A 83 -5.55 9.13 13.07
N ARG A 84 -6.06 8.62 14.21
CA ARG A 84 -6.35 9.43 15.39
C ARG A 84 -5.10 9.99 16.06
N VAL A 85 -4.04 9.18 16.21
CA VAL A 85 -2.76 9.65 16.76
C VAL A 85 -2.18 10.75 15.87
N ARG A 86 -2.28 10.59 14.55
CA ARG A 86 -1.84 11.56 13.54
C ARG A 86 -2.82 12.70 13.28
N ARG A 87 -4.00 12.67 13.90
CA ARG A 87 -5.07 13.68 13.79
C ARG A 87 -5.58 13.89 12.36
N HIS A 88 -5.71 12.81 11.59
CA HIS A 88 -6.26 12.85 10.23
C HIS A 88 -7.69 13.39 10.14
N HIS A 89 -8.44 13.39 11.25
CA HIS A 89 -9.79 13.96 11.32
C HIS A 89 -9.82 15.49 11.47
N VAL A 90 -8.68 16.13 11.76
CA VAL A 90 -8.59 17.59 11.95
C VAL A 90 -7.69 18.23 10.89
N GLY A 91 -6.62 17.56 10.50
CA GLY A 91 -5.66 18.10 9.53
C GLY A 91 -6.20 18.02 8.11
N LEU A 92 -5.99 19.08 7.34
CA LEU A 92 -6.19 19.03 5.89
C LEU A 92 -5.07 18.22 5.26
N LEU A 93 -5.35 17.58 4.12
CA LEU A 93 -4.32 16.84 3.36
C LEU A 93 -3.11 17.74 3.04
N ALA A 94 -3.40 19.00 2.69
CA ALA A 94 -2.44 20.08 2.52
C ALA A 94 -1.42 20.16 3.66
N ASP A 95 -1.91 20.18 4.90
CA ASP A 95 -1.06 20.36 6.09
C ASP A 95 -0.07 19.21 6.25
N PHE A 96 -0.49 17.98 5.94
CA PHE A 96 0.37 16.81 5.99
C PHE A 96 1.47 16.87 4.93
N TYR A 97 1.17 17.35 3.73
CA TYR A 97 2.17 17.46 2.65
C TYR A 97 3.11 18.66 2.82
N SER A 98 2.59 19.82 3.23
CA SER A 98 3.42 20.98 3.58
C SER A 98 4.37 20.65 4.74
N SER A 99 3.91 19.86 5.71
CA SER A 99 4.75 19.39 6.83
C SER A 99 5.91 18.50 6.40
N ALA A 100 5.75 17.77 5.30
CA ALA A 100 6.79 16.89 4.77
C ALA A 100 7.89 17.70 4.05
N ALA A 101 7.52 18.78 3.38
CA ALA A 101 8.47 19.69 2.72
C ALA A 101 9.28 20.52 3.74
N GLU A 102 8.65 20.94 4.84
CA GLU A 102 9.29 21.70 5.92
C GLU A 102 9.18 20.98 7.28
N PRO A 103 10.12 20.08 7.61
CA PRO A 103 10.08 19.29 8.85
C PRO A 103 10.01 20.15 10.13
N SER A 104 10.51 21.39 10.07
CA SER A 104 10.54 22.34 11.19
C SER A 104 9.17 22.95 11.52
N LYS A 105 8.21 22.96 10.58
CA LYS A 105 6.87 23.53 10.76
C LYS A 105 5.76 22.48 10.86
N GLY A 106 6.13 21.21 10.80
CA GLY A 106 5.23 20.14 10.41
C GLY A 106 4.44 19.42 11.50
N PHE A 107 3.44 18.64 11.07
CA PHE A 107 2.76 17.57 11.80
C PHE A 107 3.72 16.41 12.14
N GLU A 108 4.96 16.62 12.54
CA GLU A 108 5.75 15.54 13.15
C GLU A 108 5.10 15.11 14.48
N PRO A 109 5.25 13.84 14.90
CA PRO A 109 4.82 13.42 16.22
C PRO A 109 5.43 14.33 17.29
N ARG A 110 4.59 14.96 18.12
CA ARG A 110 4.99 16.02 19.05
C ARG A 110 5.94 15.52 20.14
N SER A 111 5.91 14.23 20.42
CA SER A 111 6.74 13.60 21.44
C SER A 111 7.41 12.32 20.96
N LYS A 112 8.54 11.98 21.59
CA LYS A 112 9.23 10.70 21.38
C LYS A 112 8.31 9.50 21.68
N ALA A 113 7.42 9.63 22.66
CA ALA A 113 6.45 8.58 23.00
C ALA A 113 5.43 8.37 21.88
N GLU A 114 4.92 9.44 21.30
CA GLU A 114 4.00 9.41 20.17
C GLU A 114 4.66 8.80 18.93
N ARG A 115 5.89 9.21 18.61
CA ARG A 115 6.69 8.63 17.53
C ARG A 115 6.83 7.10 17.67
N ARG A 116 7.21 6.64 18.87
CA ARG A 116 7.29 5.21 19.20
C ARG A 116 5.94 4.51 19.10
N LYS A 117 4.84 5.19 19.39
CA LYS A 117 3.49 4.64 19.26
C LYS A 117 3.11 4.45 17.79
N VAL A 118 3.32 5.47 16.94
CA VAL A 118 3.10 5.41 15.49
C VAL A 118 3.93 4.27 14.87
N GLN A 119 5.23 4.20 15.20
CA GLN A 119 6.10 3.12 14.73
C GLN A 119 5.60 1.73 15.11
N ARG A 120 5.15 1.53 16.36
CA ARG A 120 4.59 0.24 16.81
C ARG A 120 3.32 -0.13 16.05
N LEU A 121 2.44 0.84 15.80
CA LEU A 121 1.21 0.62 15.05
C LEU A 121 1.50 0.27 13.57
N CYS A 122 2.42 0.98 12.91
CA CYS A 122 2.85 0.65 11.55
C CYS A 122 3.43 -0.78 11.46
N LYS A 123 4.29 -1.17 12.40
CA LYS A 123 4.81 -2.55 12.48
C LYS A 123 3.70 -3.58 12.68
N THR A 124 2.70 -3.24 13.50
CA THR A 124 1.54 -4.12 13.72
C THR A 124 0.73 -4.27 12.43
N LEU A 125 0.58 -3.20 11.65
CA LEU A 125 -0.12 -3.24 10.36
C LEU A 125 0.63 -4.10 9.33
N LEU A 126 1.96 -3.96 9.25
CA LEU A 126 2.82 -4.84 8.44
C LEU A 126 2.78 -6.30 8.90
N LYS A 127 2.55 -6.56 10.20
CA LYS A 127 2.34 -7.95 10.66
C LYS A 127 1.00 -8.51 10.16
N TYR A 128 -0.03 -7.69 9.98
CA TYR A 128 -1.30 -8.17 9.42
C TYR A 128 -1.21 -8.52 7.94
N THR A 129 -0.29 -7.91 7.18
CA THR A 129 -0.06 -8.30 5.77
C THR A 129 0.56 -9.68 5.63
N THR A 130 1.10 -10.26 6.71
CA THR A 130 1.64 -11.63 6.75
C THR A 130 0.72 -12.61 7.50
N SER A 131 -0.53 -12.22 7.80
CA SER A 131 -1.54 -13.10 8.38
C SER A 131 -1.81 -14.32 7.49
N HIS A 132 -2.18 -15.47 8.04
CA HIS A 132 -2.62 -16.63 7.24
C HIS A 132 -4.04 -16.47 6.66
N VAL A 133 -4.73 -15.39 7.02
CA VAL A 133 -6.10 -15.11 6.58
C VAL A 133 -6.06 -14.05 5.49
N GLU A 134 -6.37 -14.43 4.26
CA GLU A 134 -6.30 -13.58 3.05
C GLU A 134 -7.08 -12.27 3.21
N SER A 135 -8.33 -12.35 3.72
CA SER A 135 -9.16 -11.16 3.94
C SER A 135 -8.51 -10.14 4.89
N THR A 136 -7.76 -10.60 5.89
CA THR A 136 -7.01 -9.75 6.82
C THR A 136 -5.79 -9.12 6.14
N GLN A 137 -5.10 -9.88 5.29
CA GLN A 137 -3.97 -9.37 4.52
C GLN A 137 -4.42 -8.28 3.54
N ILE A 138 -5.49 -8.53 2.76
CA ILE A 138 -6.09 -7.55 1.83
C ILE A 138 -6.50 -6.28 2.58
N ALA A 139 -7.21 -6.42 3.70
CA ALA A 139 -7.61 -5.28 4.51
C ALA A 139 -6.40 -4.49 5.04
N ALA A 140 -5.33 -5.16 5.49
CA ALA A 140 -4.11 -4.50 5.92
C ALA A 140 -3.41 -3.75 4.79
N CYS A 141 -3.27 -4.36 3.60
CA CYS A 141 -2.67 -3.74 2.42
C CYS A 141 -3.47 -2.52 1.94
N ASN A 142 -4.79 -2.60 1.92
CA ASN A 142 -5.66 -1.47 1.61
C ASN A 142 -5.49 -0.32 2.62
N ARG A 143 -5.40 -0.63 3.92
CA ARG A 143 -5.17 0.41 4.94
C ARG A 143 -3.77 1.02 4.88
N ILE A 144 -2.75 0.23 4.56
CA ILE A 144 -1.39 0.74 4.29
C ILE A 144 -1.42 1.71 3.12
N THR A 145 -2.09 1.32 2.03
CA THR A 145 -2.30 2.17 0.84
C THR A 145 -2.92 3.50 1.26
N ASP A 146 -4.10 3.46 1.90
CA ASP A 146 -4.80 4.68 2.34
C ASP A 146 -3.88 5.57 3.19
N LEU A 147 -3.29 5.02 4.25
CA LEU A 147 -2.45 5.79 5.18
C LEU A 147 -1.18 6.36 4.54
N ALA A 148 -0.54 5.63 3.62
CA ALA A 148 0.64 6.10 2.91
C ALA A 148 0.32 7.21 1.90
N ILE A 149 -0.91 7.22 1.37
CA ILE A 149 -1.43 8.28 0.51
C ILE A 149 -1.68 9.55 1.30
N TYR A 150 -2.38 9.47 2.44
CA TYR A 150 -2.75 10.66 3.22
C TYR A 150 -1.58 11.26 4.00
N ASP A 151 -0.67 10.43 4.53
CA ASP A 151 0.31 10.89 5.50
C ASP A 151 1.75 10.53 5.05
N PRO A 152 2.48 11.50 4.47
CA PRO A 152 3.86 11.31 4.02
C PRO A 152 4.79 10.77 5.12
N TYR A 153 4.54 11.12 6.38
CA TYR A 153 5.34 10.64 7.50
C TYR A 153 5.14 9.14 7.74
N ILE A 154 3.88 8.66 7.69
CA ILE A 154 3.59 7.22 7.78
C ILE A 154 4.23 6.48 6.61
N ARG A 155 4.14 7.03 5.39
CA ARG A 155 4.78 6.47 4.20
C ARG A 155 6.27 6.28 4.40
N LEU A 156 6.99 7.32 4.86
CA LEU A 156 8.42 7.25 5.14
C LEU A 156 8.75 6.18 6.19
N LEU A 157 7.96 6.09 7.28
CA LEU A 157 8.16 5.04 8.29
C LEU A 157 7.97 3.64 7.72
N LEU A 158 6.93 3.42 6.92
CA LEU A 158 6.69 2.14 6.27
C LEU A 158 7.84 1.80 5.31
N CYS A 159 8.27 2.75 4.48
CA CYS A 159 9.41 2.58 3.57
C CYS A 159 10.71 2.22 4.31
N ASN A 160 10.96 2.86 5.46
CA ASN A 160 12.10 2.53 6.32
C ASN A 160 12.02 1.11 6.90
N PHE A 161 10.83 0.66 7.33
CA PHE A 161 10.64 -0.71 7.82
C PHE A 161 10.82 -1.74 6.72
N LEU A 162 10.30 -1.45 5.54
CA LEU A 162 10.47 -2.28 4.35
C LEU A 162 11.98 -2.40 4.02
N SER A 163 12.68 -1.28 3.91
CA SER A 163 14.12 -1.28 3.58
C SER A 163 15.00 -1.96 4.63
N SER A 164 14.64 -1.85 5.91
CA SER A 164 15.38 -2.47 7.02
C SER A 164 15.21 -3.98 7.10
N ASN A 165 14.13 -4.51 6.53
CA ASN A 165 13.67 -5.89 6.76
C ASN A 165 13.59 -6.66 5.44
N LYS A 166 14.71 -6.70 4.70
CA LYS A 166 14.80 -7.33 3.38
C LYS A 166 14.36 -8.81 3.37
N ALA A 167 14.52 -9.52 4.48
CA ALA A 167 14.09 -10.92 4.61
C ALA A 167 12.55 -11.06 4.64
N ASP A 168 11.84 -10.18 5.36
CA ASP A 168 10.38 -10.19 5.43
C ASP A 168 9.74 -9.66 4.14
N LEU A 169 10.45 -8.80 3.40
CA LEU A 169 10.01 -8.30 2.10
C LEU A 169 10.04 -9.34 0.99
N ALA A 170 10.89 -10.36 1.10
CA ALA A 170 10.93 -11.43 0.13
C ALA A 170 9.54 -12.09 0.04
N GLY A 171 8.80 -12.23 1.15
CA GLY A 171 7.42 -12.73 1.11
C GLY A 171 6.44 -11.84 0.33
N LEU A 172 6.53 -10.52 0.49
CA LEU A 172 5.68 -9.55 -0.23
C LEU A 172 6.11 -9.35 -1.69
N SER A 173 7.41 -9.46 -2.00
CA SER A 173 8.00 -9.14 -3.30
C SER A 173 8.13 -10.36 -4.23
N LEU A 174 8.31 -11.57 -3.69
CA LEU A 174 8.56 -12.78 -4.49
C LEU A 174 7.28 -13.23 -5.22
N ASP A 175 6.12 -13.12 -4.58
CA ASP A 175 4.82 -13.41 -5.21
C ASP A 175 4.43 -12.35 -6.26
N LEU A 176 4.86 -11.10 -6.09
CA LEU A 176 4.55 -10.01 -7.02
C LEU A 176 5.36 -10.04 -8.32
N MET A 177 6.57 -10.61 -8.30
CA MET A 177 7.44 -10.68 -9.49
C MET A 177 7.31 -12.00 -10.25
N SER A 178 6.92 -13.09 -9.57
CA SER A 178 6.86 -14.42 -10.20
C SER A 178 5.66 -14.63 -11.13
N ASN A 179 4.65 -13.75 -11.11
CA ASN A 179 3.43 -13.88 -11.92
C ASN A 179 3.36 -13.00 -13.18
N ARG A 180 4.48 -12.40 -13.63
CA ARG A 180 4.60 -11.92 -15.01
C ARG A 180 4.83 -13.11 -15.95
N SER A 181 3.85 -13.99 -16.11
CA SER A 181 3.87 -14.91 -17.25
C SER A 181 3.45 -14.13 -18.50
N PRO A 182 4.30 -13.94 -19.52
CA PRO A 182 4.00 -13.08 -20.66
C PRO A 182 3.00 -13.69 -21.66
N GLU A 183 2.65 -14.97 -21.53
CA GLU A 183 1.97 -15.70 -22.60
C GLU A 183 0.80 -16.51 -22.03
N GLY A 184 -0.43 -16.05 -22.28
CA GLY A 184 -1.65 -16.81 -22.01
C GLY A 184 -2.82 -15.98 -21.50
N TYR A 185 -3.20 -14.92 -22.22
CA TYR A 185 -4.43 -14.19 -22.00
C TYR A 185 -5.65 -15.08 -22.30
N LEU A 186 -6.31 -15.58 -21.26
CA LEU A 186 -7.77 -15.66 -21.16
C LEU A 186 -8.15 -15.53 -19.67
N GLN A 187 -8.51 -14.30 -19.31
CA GLN A 187 -9.60 -13.90 -18.41
C GLN A 187 -9.81 -14.64 -17.06
N ASP A 188 -9.84 -13.82 -15.99
CA ASP A 188 -10.62 -13.98 -14.74
C ASP A 188 -9.96 -14.40 -13.42
N ASP A 189 -8.68 -14.72 -13.37
CA ASP A 189 -7.99 -14.86 -12.07
C ASP A 189 -7.43 -13.51 -11.60
N TYR A 190 -8.32 -12.55 -11.33
CA TYR A 190 -7.96 -11.34 -10.57
C TYR A 190 -7.72 -11.74 -9.12
N ASP A 191 -6.45 -11.93 -8.75
CA ASP A 191 -6.07 -12.14 -7.37
C ASP A 191 -6.16 -10.81 -6.60
N PRO A 192 -7.17 -10.65 -5.73
CA PRO A 192 -7.39 -9.40 -5.00
C PRO A 192 -6.25 -9.10 -4.02
N LEU A 193 -5.59 -10.13 -3.49
CA LEU A 193 -4.44 -9.99 -2.60
C LEU A 193 -3.22 -9.46 -3.35
N LEU A 194 -2.90 -10.01 -4.52
CA LEU A 194 -1.79 -9.51 -5.34
C LEU A 194 -2.04 -8.07 -5.76
N SER A 195 -3.26 -7.74 -6.19
CA SER A 195 -3.59 -6.35 -6.57
C SER A 195 -3.49 -5.38 -5.39
N SER A 196 -4.01 -5.75 -4.21
CA SER A 196 -3.94 -4.91 -3.01
C SER A 196 -2.50 -4.74 -2.51
N SER A 197 -1.73 -5.83 -2.46
CA SER A 197 -0.33 -5.83 -2.01
C SER A 197 0.55 -5.00 -2.93
N ARG A 198 0.36 -5.13 -4.26
CA ARG A 198 1.05 -4.30 -5.24
C ARG A 198 0.75 -2.82 -5.05
N THR A 199 -0.52 -2.48 -4.87
CA THR A 199 -0.95 -1.10 -4.65
C THR A 199 -0.33 -0.54 -3.37
N ALA A 200 -0.28 -1.33 -2.29
CA ALA A 200 0.34 -0.95 -1.04
C ALA A 200 1.84 -0.69 -1.20
N LEU A 201 2.57 -1.57 -1.89
CA LEU A 201 4.00 -1.39 -2.13
C LEU A 201 4.29 -0.16 -2.99
N ILE A 202 3.54 0.03 -4.08
CA ILE A 202 3.70 1.22 -4.95
C ILE A 202 3.48 2.49 -4.11
N SER A 203 2.39 2.54 -3.33
CA SER A 203 2.06 3.68 -2.47
C SER A 203 3.13 3.99 -1.42
N VAL A 204 3.88 2.98 -0.96
CA VAL A 204 4.95 3.15 0.02
C VAL A 204 6.28 3.52 -0.65
N THR A 205 6.59 2.93 -1.81
CA THR A 205 7.91 3.03 -2.46
C THR A 205 8.03 4.18 -3.46
N GLU A 206 6.93 4.65 -4.04
CA GLU A 206 6.94 5.69 -5.06
C GLU A 206 7.03 7.09 -4.44
N THR A 207 8.13 7.37 -3.75
CA THR A 207 8.34 8.65 -3.05
C THR A 207 8.41 9.84 -4.01
N ARG A 208 8.96 9.64 -5.20
CA ARG A 208 9.17 10.70 -6.19
C ARG A 208 7.87 11.33 -6.69
N VAL A 209 6.82 10.53 -6.92
CA VAL A 209 5.51 11.08 -7.31
C VAL A 209 4.95 11.96 -6.20
N HIS A 210 5.11 11.54 -4.96
CA HIS A 210 4.63 12.31 -3.82
C HIS A 210 5.47 13.56 -3.51
N GLU A 211 6.76 13.55 -3.80
CA GLU A 211 7.62 14.74 -3.72
C GLU A 211 7.18 15.79 -4.73
N LEU A 212 6.98 15.39 -6.00
CA LEU A 212 6.43 16.26 -7.04
C LEU A 212 5.05 16.80 -6.67
N TRP A 213 4.22 15.95 -6.05
CA TRP A 213 2.92 16.36 -5.50
C TRP A 213 3.07 17.35 -4.35
N ALA A 214 4.00 17.15 -3.41
CA ALA A 214 4.21 18.07 -2.30
C ALA A 214 4.64 19.46 -2.81
N GLU A 215 5.54 19.49 -3.80
CA GLU A 215 6.02 20.71 -4.45
C GLU A 215 4.88 21.45 -5.17
N ARG A 216 4.15 20.75 -6.06
CA ARG A 216 3.06 21.37 -6.83
C ARG A 216 1.81 21.66 -6.03
N SER A 217 1.46 20.83 -5.05
CA SER A 217 0.28 21.07 -4.21
C SER A 217 0.47 22.29 -3.33
N ALA A 218 1.68 22.55 -2.82
CA ALA A 218 1.97 23.79 -2.12
C ALA A 218 1.71 24.99 -3.04
N GLU A 219 2.28 25.00 -4.25
CA GLU A 219 2.06 26.06 -5.24
C GLU A 219 0.56 26.24 -5.58
N TRP A 220 -0.15 25.14 -5.79
CA TRP A 220 -1.57 25.15 -6.15
C TRP A 220 -2.46 25.60 -4.98
N LEU A 221 -2.20 25.15 -3.76
CA LEU A 221 -2.96 25.55 -2.58
C LEU A 221 -2.73 27.03 -2.25
N TYR A 222 -1.50 27.53 -2.37
CA TYR A 222 -1.22 28.96 -2.23
C TYR A 222 -1.97 29.79 -3.29
N SER A 223 -2.00 29.32 -4.54
CA SER A 223 -2.78 29.94 -5.61
C SER A 223 -4.29 29.94 -5.32
N VAL A 224 -4.86 28.80 -4.92
CA VAL A 224 -6.30 28.66 -4.62
C VAL A 224 -6.72 29.47 -3.40
N THR A 225 -5.87 29.62 -2.38
CA THR A 225 -6.16 30.50 -1.23
C THR A 225 -6.28 31.98 -1.57
N SER A 226 -5.94 32.42 -2.80
CA SER A 226 -6.33 33.72 -3.36
C SER A 226 -7.80 33.75 -3.83
N PHE A 227 -8.70 33.19 -3.00
CA PHE A 227 -10.11 32.86 -3.25
C PHE A 227 -10.98 33.99 -3.85
N HIS A 228 -10.54 35.25 -3.78
CA HIS A 228 -11.22 36.37 -4.44
C HIS A 228 -11.19 36.31 -5.98
N ALA A 229 -10.36 35.46 -6.59
CA ALA A 229 -10.28 35.28 -8.05
C ALA A 229 -11.12 34.10 -8.61
N LEU A 230 -11.82 33.33 -7.77
CA LEU A 230 -12.36 32.02 -8.16
C LEU A 230 -13.54 32.06 -9.15
N LYS A 231 -14.26 33.18 -9.26
CA LYS A 231 -15.38 33.27 -10.23
C LYS A 231 -14.90 33.35 -11.68
N SER A 232 -13.65 33.74 -11.91
CA SER A 232 -13.00 33.72 -13.23
C SER A 232 -12.22 32.43 -13.52
N SER A 233 -12.07 31.51 -12.56
CA SER A 233 -11.07 30.43 -12.67
C SER A 233 -11.63 29.03 -12.94
N GLN A 234 -12.92 28.86 -13.25
CA GLN A 234 -13.44 27.56 -13.69
C GLN A 234 -12.65 27.01 -14.90
N GLU A 235 -12.28 27.89 -15.84
CA GLU A 235 -11.43 27.53 -16.98
C GLU A 235 -9.99 27.16 -16.57
N GLU A 236 -9.44 27.79 -15.54
CA GLU A 236 -8.10 27.46 -15.02
C GLU A 236 -8.11 26.14 -14.25
N TYR A 237 -9.20 25.83 -13.53
CA TYR A 237 -9.44 24.52 -12.93
C TYR A 237 -9.51 23.45 -14.00
N GLU A 238 -10.32 23.64 -15.04
CA GLU A 238 -10.40 22.69 -16.16
C GLU A 238 -9.06 22.54 -16.88
N ARG A 239 -8.29 23.62 -17.05
CA ARG A 239 -6.98 23.59 -17.70
C ARG A 239 -5.93 22.87 -16.83
N ALA A 240 -5.93 23.11 -15.52
CA ALA A 240 -5.09 22.39 -14.57
C ALA A 240 -5.48 20.90 -14.50
N PHE A 241 -6.78 20.60 -14.48
CA PHE A 241 -7.29 19.23 -14.49
C PHE A 241 -6.95 18.51 -15.81
N LYS A 242 -7.08 19.15 -16.97
CA LYS A 242 -6.66 18.59 -18.27
C LYS A 242 -5.15 18.39 -18.37
N SER A 243 -4.36 19.35 -17.87
CA SER A 243 -2.89 19.18 -17.79
C SER A 243 -2.51 18.03 -16.88
N PHE A 244 -3.33 17.76 -15.86
CA PHE A 244 -3.16 16.66 -14.94
C PHE A 244 -3.62 15.33 -15.55
N GLU A 245 -4.75 15.27 -16.28
CA GLU A 245 -5.17 14.11 -17.08
C GLU A 245 -4.09 13.70 -18.11
N HIS A 246 -3.50 14.68 -18.81
CA HIS A 246 -2.39 14.41 -19.72
C HIS A 246 -1.14 13.88 -18.99
N PHE A 247 -0.92 14.28 -17.74
CA PHE A 247 0.14 13.70 -16.90
C PHE A 247 -0.20 12.25 -16.47
N LEU A 248 -1.47 11.96 -16.20
CA LEU A 248 -1.98 10.64 -15.82
C LEU A 248 -1.89 9.60 -16.95
N ASP A 249 -2.01 10.03 -18.20
CA ASP A 249 -1.95 9.16 -19.39
C ASP A 249 -0.58 8.46 -19.58
N HIS A 250 0.43 8.80 -18.77
CA HIS A 250 1.72 8.10 -18.74
C HIS A 250 1.76 6.81 -17.90
N GLY A 251 0.63 6.11 -17.77
CA GLY A 251 0.57 4.64 -17.69
C GLY A 251 0.84 3.95 -16.35
N MET A 252 1.44 4.61 -15.35
CA MET A 252 1.60 4.01 -14.00
C MET A 252 0.94 4.80 -12.86
N VAL A 253 0.48 6.02 -13.14
CA VAL A 253 0.16 7.00 -12.08
C VAL A 253 -1.32 7.03 -11.70
N SER A 254 -2.18 6.28 -12.40
CA SER A 254 -3.65 6.48 -12.40
C SER A 254 -4.37 6.18 -11.07
N LEU A 255 -3.91 5.22 -10.27
CA LEU A 255 -4.66 4.78 -9.07
C LEU A 255 -4.37 5.62 -7.82
N LEU A 256 -3.10 5.90 -7.56
CA LEU A 256 -2.66 6.74 -6.45
C LEU A 256 -3.14 8.18 -6.65
N GLN A 257 -3.10 8.65 -7.88
CA GLN A 257 -3.41 10.03 -8.21
C GLN A 257 -4.91 10.30 -8.34
N SER A 258 -5.72 9.35 -8.80
CA SER A 258 -7.19 9.51 -8.79
C SER A 258 -7.73 9.68 -7.37
N ARG A 259 -7.22 8.90 -6.40
CA ARG A 259 -7.63 9.04 -4.99
C ARG A 259 -7.18 10.35 -4.37
N CYS A 260 -5.94 10.79 -4.62
CA CYS A 260 -5.48 12.11 -4.19
C CYS A 260 -6.34 13.22 -4.77
N VAL A 261 -6.69 13.14 -6.06
CA VAL A 261 -7.53 14.14 -6.74
C VAL A 261 -8.95 14.14 -6.22
N VAL A 262 -9.57 12.97 -6.03
CA VAL A 262 -10.91 12.89 -5.43
C VAL A 262 -10.92 13.50 -4.04
N HIS A 263 -9.88 13.27 -3.23
CA HIS A 263 -9.76 13.90 -1.92
C HIS A 263 -9.53 15.39 -1.97
N LEU A 264 -8.67 15.85 -2.88
CA LEU A 264 -8.41 17.28 -3.06
C LEU A 264 -9.69 18.00 -3.51
N TYR A 265 -10.39 17.42 -4.48
CA TYR A 265 -11.67 17.91 -4.97
C TYR A 265 -12.71 17.96 -3.85
N ALA A 266 -12.90 16.88 -3.10
CA ALA A 266 -13.83 16.84 -1.97
C ALA A 266 -13.50 17.92 -0.92
N THR A 267 -12.21 18.13 -0.63
CA THR A 267 -11.76 19.16 0.33
C THR A 267 -12.05 20.57 -0.15
N VAL A 268 -11.87 20.83 -1.46
CA VAL A 268 -12.20 22.13 -2.07
C VAL A 268 -13.70 22.37 -2.01
N VAL A 269 -14.52 21.37 -2.37
CA VAL A 269 -15.98 21.46 -2.36
C VAL A 269 -16.50 21.75 -0.94
N THR A 270 -16.06 20.99 0.07
CA THR A 270 -16.53 21.21 1.45
C THR A 270 -16.21 22.61 1.96
N ARG A 271 -15.04 23.16 1.60
CA ARG A 271 -14.64 24.52 2.01
C ARG A 271 -15.48 25.59 1.32
N THR A 272 -15.78 25.42 0.03
CA THR A 272 -16.67 26.34 -0.68
C THR A 272 -18.09 26.36 -0.10
N GLU A 273 -18.58 25.25 0.43
CA GLU A 273 -19.89 25.19 1.08
C GLU A 273 -19.88 25.91 2.45
N GLU A 274 -18.82 25.77 3.23
CA GLU A 274 -18.65 26.47 4.51
C GLU A 274 -18.55 28.00 4.34
N ASP A 275 -17.79 28.46 3.33
CA ASP A 275 -17.64 29.89 3.04
C ASP A 275 -18.94 30.52 2.51
N ASN A 276 -19.76 29.78 1.75
CA ASN A 276 -21.07 30.26 1.26
C ASN A 276 -22.17 30.25 2.33
N ALA A 277 -22.01 29.47 3.40
CA ALA A 277 -22.96 29.39 4.50
C ALA A 277 -22.74 30.47 5.57
N SER A 278 -21.62 31.20 5.52
CA SER A 278 -21.21 32.24 6.47
C SER A 278 -21.56 33.64 5.97
#